data_AF-A0A9E5INW6-F1
#
_entry.id   AF-A0A9E5INW6-F1
#
_cell.length_a   1.000
_cell.length_b   1.000
_cell.length_c   1.000
_cell.angle_alpha   90.00
_cell.angle_beta   90.00
_cell.angle_gamma   90.00
#
_symmetry.space_group_name_H-M   'P 1'
#
loop_
_entity.id
_entity.type
_entity.pdbx_description
1 polymer ?
#
loop_
_entity_poly.entity_id
_entity_poly.type
_entity_poly.pdbx_seq_one_letter_code
_entity_poly.pdbx_strand_id
1 'polypeptide(L)'
;DRTPGPLIETILAWLEDMDANALKQLAVACPRLFKGFRPGRASPSLIVTNLRKTFRNAEALPPEMAALAHAYVREFLWLGFISPGAMPFMLECFGDALGRKEACAAALLHEDEECRELARVRWAEWAGTTPDAEAAKKAASNLRAFCGIVIAALDERETATDDATPTEPKPPPRSTTAPEPSPELTQKLREAERELKRARREAQEAKAESERLSKQVSNLKSAKGALEVDLRDTRTTLRELEEGQQAKIKVAAQRLADERLMPWLTDCEQLAAVDESARSSDLLERVESTLLRQAKRDRAYGTRSRLAERIEECQQALDDVQSAASDSLRPLPDLQELAKELATEIRNLEATLAPPTSANQPDAKLHTRINRARTQRELAETREYIAKGLADNTLAVEDREAIFSRLIEASHSLFNQARFAAEKSDVAQE
;
A
#
# COMPACT_ATOMS: atom_id res chain seq x y z
N ASP A 1 10.30 9.87 -3.77
CA ASP A 1 10.45 11.33 -3.57
C ASP A 1 10.02 12.14 -4.78
N ARG A 2 8.71 12.25 -5.03
CA ARG A 2 8.18 13.30 -5.90
C ARG A 2 7.60 14.37 -5.00
N THR A 3 7.89 15.63 -5.31
CA THR A 3 7.23 16.77 -4.66
C THR A 3 5.71 16.54 -4.70
N PRO A 4 4.99 16.56 -3.57
CA PRO A 4 3.56 16.26 -3.58
C PRO A 4 2.86 17.27 -4.50
N GLY A 5 2.14 16.77 -5.52
CA GLY A 5 1.40 17.60 -6.48
C GLY A 5 0.57 18.73 -5.86
N PRO A 6 -0.08 18.51 -4.69
CA PRO A 6 -0.81 19.56 -3.99
C PRO A 6 0.04 20.72 -3.45
N LEU A 7 1.29 20.48 -3.03
CA LEU A 7 2.21 21.55 -2.61
C LEU A 7 2.52 22.49 -3.77
N ILE A 8 2.74 21.91 -4.95
CA ILE A 8 2.94 22.66 -6.19
C ILE A 8 1.68 23.47 -6.53
N GLU A 9 0.49 22.89 -6.36
CA GLU A 9 -0.78 23.58 -6.61
C GLU A 9 -1.01 24.75 -5.65
N THR A 10 -0.72 24.59 -4.36
CA THR A 10 -0.84 25.68 -3.37
C THR A 10 0.14 26.82 -3.65
N ILE A 11 1.41 26.50 -3.94
CA ILE A 11 2.41 27.51 -4.30
C ILE A 11 2.01 28.23 -5.59
N LEU A 12 1.45 27.52 -6.57
CA LEU A 12 0.98 28.11 -7.82
C LEU A 12 -0.24 29.00 -7.66
N ALA A 13 -1.21 28.61 -6.83
CA ALA A 13 -2.37 29.43 -6.51
C ALA A 13 -1.94 30.74 -5.84
N TRP A 14 -1.01 30.66 -4.88
CA TRP A 14 -0.44 31.85 -4.25
C TRP A 14 0.29 32.77 -5.24
N LEU A 15 1.10 32.20 -6.14
CA LEU A 15 1.77 32.98 -7.20
C LEU A 15 0.79 33.65 -8.17
N GLU A 16 -0.42 33.08 -8.35
CA GLU A 16 -1.49 33.68 -9.14
C GLU A 16 -2.16 34.85 -8.43
N ASP A 17 -2.24 34.81 -7.10
CA ASP A 17 -2.84 35.85 -6.25
C ASP A 17 -1.87 36.98 -5.88
N MET A 18 -0.57 36.82 -6.14
CA MET A 18 0.44 37.85 -5.87
C MET A 18 0.27 39.09 -6.76
N ASP A 19 0.58 40.26 -6.20
CA ASP A 19 0.59 41.50 -6.97
C ASP A 19 1.71 41.51 -8.04
N ALA A 20 1.44 42.24 -9.13
CA ALA A 20 2.32 42.28 -10.30
C ALA A 20 3.70 42.89 -10.02
N ASN A 21 3.85 43.73 -8.99
CA ASN A 21 5.13 44.32 -8.61
C ASN A 21 5.96 43.36 -7.75
N ALA A 22 5.33 42.66 -6.82
CA ALA A 22 5.95 41.63 -5.99
C ALA A 22 6.44 40.46 -6.84
N LEU A 23 5.65 40.00 -7.83
CA LEU A 23 6.09 39.00 -8.82
C LEU A 23 7.34 39.45 -9.60
N LYS A 24 7.43 40.73 -9.97
CA LYS A 24 8.60 41.29 -10.67
C LYS A 24 9.82 41.41 -9.75
N GLN A 25 9.64 41.85 -8.51
CA GLN A 25 10.71 41.91 -7.50
C GLN A 25 11.29 40.53 -7.22
N LEU A 26 10.41 39.54 -7.11
CA LEU A 26 10.76 38.14 -6.90
C LEU A 26 11.49 37.54 -8.10
N ALA A 27 11.09 37.90 -9.33
CA ALA A 27 11.81 37.53 -10.54
C ALA A 27 13.22 38.16 -10.65
N VAL A 28 13.42 39.33 -10.03
CA VAL A 28 14.74 39.97 -9.90
C VAL A 28 15.57 39.32 -8.78
N ALA A 29 14.94 38.97 -7.65
CA ALA A 29 15.61 38.37 -6.49
C ALA A 29 16.11 36.93 -6.75
N CYS A 30 15.45 36.18 -7.64
CA CYS A 30 15.80 34.78 -7.92
C CYS A 30 16.08 34.50 -9.42
N PRO A 31 17.17 35.03 -10.02
CA PRO A 31 17.43 34.94 -11.46
C PRO A 31 17.56 33.51 -12.01
N ARG A 32 17.94 32.56 -11.15
CA ARG A 32 18.12 31.14 -11.51
C ARG A 32 16.82 30.45 -11.90
N LEU A 33 15.71 30.80 -11.23
CA LEU A 33 14.38 30.28 -11.53
C LEU A 33 13.78 30.86 -12.82
N PHE A 34 14.28 32.03 -13.23
CA PHE A 34 13.85 32.75 -14.43
C PHE A 34 14.92 32.79 -15.52
N LYS A 35 15.84 31.79 -15.53
CA LYS A 35 16.93 31.71 -16.49
C LYS A 35 16.39 31.72 -17.92
N GLY A 36 16.82 32.69 -18.72
CA GLY A 36 16.33 32.92 -20.09
C GLY A 36 15.24 33.99 -20.21
N PHE A 37 14.87 34.65 -19.11
CA PHE A 37 13.83 35.68 -19.09
C PHE A 37 14.35 37.03 -18.60
N ARG A 38 13.72 38.13 -19.04
CA ARG A 38 14.01 39.49 -18.57
C ARG A 38 12.89 39.94 -17.60
N PRO A 39 13.11 39.87 -16.27
CA PRO A 39 12.08 40.14 -15.25
C PRO A 39 11.34 41.47 -15.42
N GLY A 40 12.03 42.51 -15.90
CA GLY A 40 11.45 43.85 -16.06
C GLY A 40 10.51 44.04 -17.26
N ARG A 41 10.46 43.12 -18.23
CA ARG A 41 9.67 43.26 -19.48
C ARG A 41 8.56 42.23 -19.67
N ALA A 42 8.45 41.27 -18.77
CA ALA A 42 7.47 40.21 -18.89
C ALA A 42 6.12 40.55 -18.26
N SER A 43 5.04 40.02 -18.83
CA SER A 43 3.73 40.07 -18.17
C SER A 43 3.71 39.11 -16.97
N PRO A 44 3.07 39.49 -15.85
CA PRO A 44 2.92 38.63 -14.67
C PRO A 44 2.33 37.25 -14.99
N SER A 45 1.36 37.20 -15.92
CA SER A 45 0.75 35.95 -16.42
C SER A 45 1.74 34.99 -17.08
N LEU A 46 2.73 35.51 -17.80
CA LEU A 46 3.78 34.71 -18.44
C LEU A 46 4.79 34.17 -17.43
N ILE A 47 5.06 34.94 -16.36
CA ILE A 47 5.91 34.53 -15.24
C ILE A 47 5.28 33.32 -14.54
N VAL A 48 4.01 33.41 -14.15
CA VAL A 48 3.27 32.31 -13.51
C VAL A 48 3.16 31.08 -14.40
N THR A 49 2.84 31.25 -15.69
CA THR A 49 2.68 30.13 -16.63
C THR A 49 3.97 29.34 -16.82
N ASN A 50 5.12 30.02 -16.85
CA ASN A 50 6.41 29.36 -16.96
C ASN A 50 6.84 28.69 -15.66
N LEU A 51 6.62 29.35 -14.53
CA LEU A 51 6.81 28.74 -13.21
C LEU A 51 6.01 27.44 -13.10
N ARG A 52 4.74 27.44 -13.51
CA ARG A 52 3.88 26.24 -13.59
C ARG A 52 4.48 25.12 -14.45
N LYS A 53 5.12 25.43 -15.57
CA LYS A 53 5.83 24.43 -16.40
C LYS A 53 7.07 23.89 -15.71
N THR A 54 7.85 24.75 -15.06
CA THR A 54 9.04 24.35 -14.30
C THR A 54 8.68 23.43 -13.14
N PHE A 55 7.59 23.71 -12.42
CA PHE A 55 7.15 22.87 -11.29
C PHE A 55 6.59 21.52 -11.70
N ARG A 56 5.76 21.45 -12.74
CA ARG A 56 5.18 20.17 -13.20
C ARG A 56 6.24 19.16 -13.64
N ASN A 57 7.40 19.64 -14.06
CA ASN A 57 8.49 18.81 -14.56
C ASN A 57 9.63 18.61 -13.54
N ALA A 58 9.54 19.19 -12.34
CA ALA A 58 10.58 19.09 -11.32
C ALA A 58 10.39 17.82 -10.47
N GLU A 59 11.40 16.95 -10.40
CA GLU A 59 11.39 15.79 -9.48
C GLU A 59 11.36 16.22 -8.01
N ALA A 60 12.11 17.28 -7.67
CA ALA A 60 12.17 17.88 -6.34
C ALA A 60 11.98 19.41 -6.43
N LEU A 61 11.43 20.03 -5.39
CA LEU A 61 11.25 21.47 -5.33
C LEU A 61 12.62 22.17 -5.36
N PRO A 62 12.86 23.13 -6.28
CA PRO A 62 14.11 23.88 -6.30
C PRO A 62 14.34 24.61 -4.97
N PRO A 63 15.58 24.64 -4.43
CA PRO A 63 15.87 25.26 -3.14
C PRO A 63 15.58 26.77 -3.12
N GLU A 64 15.76 27.45 -4.26
CA GLU A 64 15.39 28.86 -4.40
C GLU A 64 13.87 29.09 -4.27
N MET A 65 13.04 28.09 -4.62
CA MET A 65 11.58 28.16 -4.47
C MET A 65 11.13 27.86 -3.04
N ALA A 66 11.81 26.96 -2.35
CA ALA A 66 11.59 26.76 -0.92
C ALA A 66 11.91 28.05 -0.15
N ALA A 67 13.06 28.67 -0.42
CA ALA A 67 13.46 29.93 0.21
C ALA A 67 12.48 31.09 -0.07
N LEU A 68 11.94 31.14 -1.29
CA LEU A 68 10.98 32.16 -1.70
C LEU A 68 9.59 31.95 -1.07
N ALA A 69 9.15 30.70 -0.97
CA ALA A 69 7.95 30.34 -0.22
C ALA A 69 8.10 30.74 1.26
N HIS A 70 9.25 30.44 1.89
CA HIS A 70 9.57 30.87 3.26
C HIS A 70 9.54 32.39 3.45
N ALA A 71 10.02 33.16 2.47
CA ALA A 71 10.18 34.61 2.60
C ALA A 71 8.88 35.42 2.37
N TYR A 72 7.96 34.92 1.54
CA TYR A 72 6.86 35.74 1.02
C TYR A 72 5.46 35.19 1.30
N VAL A 73 5.31 33.91 1.64
CA VAL A 73 4.01 33.34 1.99
C VAL A 73 3.81 33.52 3.50
N ARG A 74 2.80 34.30 3.87
CA ARG A 74 2.52 34.64 5.28
C ARG A 74 2.28 33.37 6.11
N GLU A 75 1.67 32.37 5.50
CA GLU A 75 1.39 31.05 6.04
C GLU A 75 2.65 30.21 6.22
N PHE A 76 3.82 30.63 5.71
CA PHE A 76 5.10 29.91 5.79
C PHE A 76 6.15 30.63 6.66
N LEU A 77 5.93 31.89 7.04
CA LEU A 77 6.86 32.67 7.86
C LEU A 77 7.19 32.04 9.23
N TRP A 78 6.28 31.21 9.75
CA TRP A 78 6.47 30.56 11.04
C TRP A 78 7.48 29.40 11.00
N LEU A 79 7.79 28.86 9.83
CA LEU A 79 8.63 27.67 9.69
C LEU A 79 10.08 27.89 10.16
N GLY A 80 10.61 29.10 10.00
CA GLY A 80 11.99 29.41 10.38
C GLY A 80 12.25 29.49 11.89
N PHE A 81 11.19 29.48 12.71
CA PHE A 81 11.29 29.75 14.15
C PHE A 81 10.85 28.56 15.03
N ILE A 82 10.43 27.45 14.41
CA ILE A 82 9.82 26.35 15.13
C ILE A 82 10.79 25.19 15.26
N SER A 83 11.02 24.75 16.49
CA SER A 83 11.76 23.53 16.75
C SER A 83 10.93 22.29 16.35
N PRO A 84 11.56 21.18 15.94
CA PRO A 84 10.85 19.94 15.60
C PRO A 84 9.90 19.47 16.70
N GLY A 85 10.24 19.69 17.98
CA GLY A 85 9.39 19.35 19.12
C GLY A 85 8.12 20.18 19.27
N ALA A 86 8.10 21.42 18.77
CA ALA A 86 6.91 22.28 18.77
C ALA A 86 6.07 22.13 17.49
N MET A 87 6.61 21.45 16.46
CA MET A 87 5.99 21.30 15.15
C MET A 87 4.59 20.66 15.18
N PRO A 88 4.32 19.58 15.95
CA PRO A 88 2.98 18.96 15.96
C PRO A 88 1.89 19.91 16.44
N PHE A 89 2.15 20.62 17.54
CA PHE A 89 1.21 21.58 18.11
C PHE A 89 0.99 22.77 17.18
N MET A 90 2.07 23.29 16.60
CA MET A 90 1.99 24.47 15.74
C MET A 90 1.36 24.14 14.39
N LEU A 91 1.64 22.98 13.81
CA LEU A 91 1.00 22.50 12.58
C LEU A 91 -0.52 22.37 12.74
N GLU A 92 -0.98 21.88 13.89
CA GLU A 92 -2.41 21.79 14.20
C GLU A 92 -3.05 23.18 14.40
N CYS A 93 -2.40 24.06 15.16
CA CYS A 93 -2.90 25.41 15.40
C CYS A 93 -2.92 26.26 14.12
N PHE A 94 -1.88 26.20 13.29
CA PHE A 94 -1.86 26.90 12.00
C PHE A 94 -2.81 26.24 11.00
N GLY A 95 -2.93 24.91 11.02
CA GLY A 95 -3.87 24.18 10.18
C GLY A 95 -5.32 24.60 10.45
N ASP A 96 -5.70 24.72 11.72
CA ASP A 96 -7.06 25.12 12.09
C ASP A 96 -7.30 26.63 11.94
N ALA A 97 -6.27 27.48 12.09
CA ALA A 97 -6.43 28.93 12.01
C ALA A 97 -6.30 29.52 10.60
N LEU A 98 -5.38 28.98 9.78
CA LEU A 98 -5.03 29.52 8.46
C LEU A 98 -5.41 28.58 7.31
N GLY A 99 -5.66 27.30 7.62
CA GLY A 99 -6.00 26.27 6.64
C GLY A 99 -5.04 25.08 6.71
N ARG A 100 -5.61 23.88 6.75
CA ARG A 100 -4.88 22.61 6.95
C ARG A 100 -3.96 22.26 5.79
N LYS A 101 -4.38 22.57 4.57
CA LYS A 101 -3.57 22.35 3.37
C LYS A 101 -2.38 23.30 3.35
N GLU A 102 -2.62 24.55 3.67
CA GLU A 102 -1.62 25.61 3.69
C GLU A 102 -0.58 25.28 4.78
N ALA A 103 -1.01 24.89 5.98
CA ALA A 103 -0.08 24.54 7.06
C ALA A 103 0.76 23.28 6.77
N CYS A 104 0.18 22.22 6.18
CA CYS A 104 0.98 21.06 5.79
C CYS A 104 1.90 21.37 4.60
N ALA A 105 1.47 22.19 3.64
CA ALA A 105 2.33 22.67 2.57
C ALA A 105 3.53 23.44 3.13
N ALA A 106 3.31 24.27 4.16
CA ALA A 106 4.35 24.95 4.90
C ALA A 106 5.37 23.95 5.48
N ALA A 107 4.88 22.99 6.26
CA ALA A 107 5.72 22.04 6.97
C ALA A 107 6.54 21.14 6.04
N LEU A 108 6.05 20.87 4.82
CA LEU A 108 6.80 20.16 3.79
C LEU A 108 8.02 20.93 3.25
N LEU A 109 8.06 22.25 3.44
CA LEU A 109 9.18 23.12 3.07
C LEU A 109 10.21 23.29 4.19
N HIS A 110 9.96 22.73 5.36
CA HIS A 110 10.87 22.81 6.51
C HIS A 110 12.19 22.08 6.21
N GLU A 111 13.31 22.55 6.78
CA GLU A 111 14.65 21.99 6.56
C GLU A 111 14.82 20.60 7.20
N ASP A 112 14.17 20.37 8.33
CA ASP A 112 14.17 19.09 9.05
C ASP A 112 13.26 18.03 8.40
N GLU A 113 13.75 16.80 8.22
CA GLU A 113 12.98 15.67 7.66
C GLU A 113 11.88 15.20 8.63
N GLU A 114 12.08 15.30 9.95
CA GLU A 114 11.04 14.90 10.93
C GLU A 114 9.78 15.76 10.77
N CYS A 115 9.97 17.06 10.52
CA CYS A 115 8.89 17.99 10.23
C CYS A 115 8.19 17.66 8.90
N ARG A 116 8.95 17.27 7.88
CA ARG A 116 8.39 16.90 6.57
C ARG A 116 7.58 15.61 6.66
N GLU A 117 8.06 14.61 7.38
CA GLU A 117 7.35 13.35 7.56
C GLU A 117 6.04 13.55 8.33
N LEU A 118 6.08 14.33 9.41
CA LEU A 118 4.88 14.71 10.14
C LEU A 118 3.85 15.43 9.24
N ALA A 119 4.32 16.31 8.36
CA ALA A 119 3.46 17.01 7.41
C ALA A 119 2.80 16.06 6.40
N ARG A 120 3.53 15.04 5.90
CA ARG A 120 2.98 14.02 5.00
C ARG A 120 1.87 13.21 5.67
N VAL A 121 2.10 12.77 6.91
CA VAL A 121 1.11 12.03 7.70
C VAL A 121 -0.15 12.86 7.92
N ARG A 122 -0.01 14.09 8.42
CA ARG A 122 -1.15 14.99 8.65
C ARG A 122 -1.87 15.40 7.38
N TRP A 123 -1.16 15.54 6.26
CA TRP A 123 -1.78 15.81 4.96
C TRP A 123 -2.73 14.69 4.55
N ALA A 124 -2.32 13.42 4.71
CA ALA A 124 -3.17 12.28 4.40
C ALA A 124 -4.42 12.23 5.28
N GLU A 125 -4.29 12.57 6.57
CA GLU A 125 -5.39 12.65 7.53
C GLU A 125 -6.37 13.80 7.22
N TRP A 126 -5.88 14.95 6.76
CA TRP A 126 -6.67 16.16 6.61
C TRP A 126 -7.29 16.35 5.22
N ALA A 127 -7.09 15.41 4.30
CA ALA A 127 -7.63 15.46 2.96
C ALA A 127 -9.16 15.68 2.96
N GLY A 128 -9.57 16.91 2.63
CA GLY A 128 -10.98 17.30 2.49
C GLY A 128 -11.66 17.88 3.73
N THR A 129 -10.94 18.06 4.84
CA THR A 129 -11.50 18.67 6.06
C THR A 129 -11.18 20.16 6.13
N THR A 130 -12.22 21.01 6.13
CA THR A 130 -12.10 22.43 6.43
C THR A 130 -12.33 22.65 7.92
N PRO A 131 -11.45 23.41 8.62
CA PRO A 131 -11.66 23.70 10.03
C PRO A 131 -12.95 24.50 10.24
N ASP A 132 -13.69 24.16 11.30
CA ASP A 132 -14.87 24.89 11.75
C ASP A 132 -14.46 26.28 12.29
N ALA A 133 -15.35 27.27 12.17
CA ALA A 133 -15.12 28.64 12.63
C ALA A 133 -14.80 28.70 14.14
N GLU A 134 -15.37 27.80 14.94
CA GLU A 134 -15.08 27.73 16.38
C GLU A 134 -13.68 27.16 16.65
N ALA A 135 -13.27 26.13 15.90
CA ALA A 135 -11.92 25.59 15.93
C ALA A 135 -10.88 26.63 15.50
N ALA A 136 -11.15 27.36 14.41
CA ALA A 136 -10.29 28.44 13.93
C ALA A 136 -10.12 29.56 14.97
N LYS A 137 -11.20 29.95 15.66
CA LYS A 137 -11.14 30.97 16.72
C LYS A 137 -10.34 30.50 17.93
N LYS A 138 -10.50 29.24 18.33
CA LYS A 138 -9.74 28.63 19.42
C LYS A 138 -8.25 28.52 19.08
N ALA A 139 -7.94 28.05 17.87
CA ALA A 139 -6.57 27.95 17.36
C ALA A 139 -5.88 29.33 17.28
N ALA A 140 -6.58 30.36 16.80
CA ALA A 140 -6.08 31.73 16.78
C ALA A 140 -5.82 32.27 18.20
N SER A 141 -6.65 31.92 19.19
CA SER A 141 -6.42 32.29 20.59
C SER A 141 -5.17 31.60 21.15
N ASN A 142 -4.98 30.32 20.85
CA ASN A 142 -3.81 29.56 21.29
C ASN A 142 -2.51 30.12 20.68
N LEU A 143 -2.54 30.46 19.38
CA LEU A 143 -1.41 31.09 18.69
C LEU A 143 -1.09 32.46 19.30
N ARG A 144 -2.10 33.29 19.61
CA ARG A 144 -1.86 34.58 20.29
C ARG A 144 -1.26 34.40 21.67
N ALA A 145 -1.72 33.43 22.46
CA ALA A 145 -1.15 33.15 23.77
C ALA A 145 0.32 32.72 23.67
N PHE A 146 0.63 31.83 22.72
CA PHE A 146 1.99 31.38 22.46
C PHE A 146 2.91 32.53 22.01
N CYS A 147 2.50 33.31 21.01
CA CYS A 147 3.26 34.47 20.56
C CYS A 147 3.37 35.55 21.64
N GLY A 148 2.36 35.71 22.50
CA GLY A 148 2.38 36.66 23.62
C GLY A 148 3.51 36.39 24.62
N ILE A 149 3.84 35.12 24.87
CA ILE A 149 4.98 34.74 25.73
C ILE A 149 6.30 35.18 25.08
N VAL A 150 6.43 34.99 23.77
CA VAL A 150 7.64 35.37 23.03
C VAL A 150 7.79 36.89 22.96
N ILE A 151 6.70 37.62 22.69
CA ILE A 151 6.69 39.08 22.66
C ILE A 151 7.04 39.64 24.05
N ALA A 152 6.44 39.12 25.13
CA ALA A 152 6.77 39.55 26.48
C ALA A 152 8.26 39.33 26.82
N ALA A 153 8.84 38.20 26.40
CA ALA A 153 10.26 37.92 26.62
C ALA A 153 11.19 38.84 25.79
N LEU A 154 10.73 39.33 24.64
CA LEU A 154 11.45 40.31 23.83
C LEU A 154 11.33 41.73 24.43
N ASP A 155 10.14 42.11 24.89
CA ASP A 155 9.88 43.38 25.57
C ASP A 155 10.68 43.49 26.88
N GLU A 156 10.81 42.39 27.64
CA GLU A 156 11.67 42.31 28.83
C GLU A 156 13.16 42.52 28.48
N ARG A 157 13.59 42.16 27.27
CA ARG A 157 14.98 42.37 26.81
C ARG A 157 15.22 43.77 26.29
N GLU A 158 14.26 44.37 25.59
CA GLU A 158 14.33 45.79 25.18
C GLU A 158 14.31 46.70 26.42
N THR A 159 13.46 46.41 27.41
CA THR A 159 13.43 47.18 28.65
C THR A 159 14.65 46.95 29.55
N ALA A 160 15.28 45.77 29.49
CA ALA A 160 16.53 45.49 30.21
C ALA A 160 17.77 46.16 29.59
N THR A 161 17.69 46.71 28.37
CA THR A 161 18.83 47.38 27.71
C THR A 161 18.89 48.89 27.94
N ASP A 162 17.85 49.51 28.50
CA ASP A 162 17.80 50.96 28.74
C ASP A 162 17.95 51.39 30.21
N ASP A 163 18.13 50.48 31.16
CA ASP A 163 18.26 50.85 32.58
C ASP A 163 19.35 50.04 33.32
N ALA A 164 20.60 50.32 32.97
CA ALA A 164 21.76 49.89 33.75
C ALA A 164 22.73 51.05 33.99
N THR A 165 22.31 52.01 34.83
CA THR A 165 23.25 52.81 35.63
C THR A 165 23.08 52.43 37.10
N PRO A 166 23.98 51.63 37.70
CA PRO A 166 23.97 51.42 39.14
C PRO A 166 24.49 52.71 39.80
N THR A 167 23.57 53.52 40.31
CA THR A 167 23.93 54.67 41.14
C THR A 167 24.27 54.16 42.53
N GLU A 168 25.54 54.25 42.91
CA GLU A 168 26.03 53.98 44.27
C GLU A 168 25.25 54.82 45.31
N PRO A 169 24.70 54.22 46.38
CA PRO A 169 24.14 54.99 47.47
C PRO A 169 25.28 55.57 48.33
N LYS A 170 25.44 56.89 48.26
CA LYS A 170 26.34 57.68 49.11
C LYS A 170 25.89 57.58 50.59
N PRO A 171 26.79 57.35 51.56
CA PRO A 171 26.40 57.22 52.96
C PRO A 171 26.06 58.60 53.57
N PRO A 172 25.03 58.73 54.42
CA PRO A 172 24.71 59.98 55.09
C PRO A 172 25.66 60.24 56.27
N PRO A 173 25.90 61.52 56.64
CA PRO A 173 26.78 61.86 57.74
C PRO A 173 26.14 61.51 59.09
N ARG A 174 26.96 60.97 59.99
CA ARG A 174 26.60 60.70 61.38
C ARG A 174 26.23 61.99 62.10
N SER A 175 24.95 62.13 62.42
CA SER A 175 24.42 63.11 63.37
C SER A 175 24.11 62.37 64.68
N THR A 176 24.93 62.63 65.69
CA THR A 176 24.73 62.25 67.08
C THR A 176 23.61 63.10 67.68
N THR A 177 22.44 62.50 67.87
CA THR A 177 21.48 62.85 68.93
C THR A 177 20.47 61.72 68.98
N ALA A 178 20.41 61.02 70.11
CA ALA A 178 19.38 60.03 70.38
C ALA A 178 18.03 60.74 70.58
N PRO A 179 17.01 60.50 69.75
CA PRO A 179 15.64 60.75 70.13
C PRO A 179 15.09 59.47 70.76
N GLU A 180 14.33 59.59 71.84
CA GLU A 180 13.58 58.47 72.38
C GLU A 180 12.70 57.84 71.29
N PRO A 181 12.57 56.50 71.26
CA PRO A 181 11.89 55.81 70.18
C PRO A 181 10.40 56.18 70.20
N SER A 182 9.96 56.93 69.18
CA SER A 182 8.54 57.14 68.95
C SER A 182 7.85 55.76 68.78
N PRO A 183 6.70 55.52 69.42
CA PRO A 183 6.02 54.22 69.37
C PRO A 183 5.69 53.79 67.93
N GLU A 184 5.43 54.75 67.04
CA GLU A 184 5.14 54.51 65.62
C GLU A 184 6.30 53.87 64.84
N LEU A 185 7.54 54.30 65.11
CA LEU A 185 8.72 53.71 64.45
C LEU A 185 8.96 52.27 64.89
N THR A 186 8.73 51.97 66.17
CA THR A 186 8.83 50.59 66.68
C THR A 186 7.74 49.68 66.13
N GLN A 187 6.55 50.22 65.86
CA GLN A 187 5.46 49.49 65.24
C GLN A 187 5.75 49.16 63.77
N LYS A 188 6.26 50.14 62.99
CA LYS A 188 6.70 49.94 61.61
C LYS A 188 7.84 48.91 61.50
N LEU A 189 8.80 48.93 62.43
CA LEU A 189 9.87 47.93 62.49
C LEU A 189 9.32 46.51 62.71
N ARG A 190 8.35 46.35 63.62
CA ARG A 190 7.70 45.05 63.86
C ARG A 190 6.88 44.56 62.67
N GLU A 191 6.24 45.46 61.94
CA GLU A 191 5.51 45.13 60.71
C GLU A 191 6.48 44.69 59.60
N ALA A 192 7.56 45.44 59.38
CA ALA A 192 8.62 45.07 58.43
C ALA A 192 9.29 43.74 58.78
N GLU A 193 9.53 43.45 60.07
CA GLU A 193 10.06 42.15 60.52
C GLU A 193 9.09 41.00 60.23
N ARG A 194 7.78 41.23 60.37
CA ARG A 194 6.75 40.23 60.04
C ARG A 194 6.68 39.96 58.54
N GLU A 195 6.74 41.01 57.73
CA GLU A 195 6.76 40.91 56.27
C GLU A 195 8.03 40.20 55.78
N LEU A 196 9.19 40.56 56.31
CA LEU A 196 10.47 39.92 55.97
C LEU A 196 10.47 38.43 56.37
N LYS A 197 9.83 38.06 57.48
CA LYS A 197 9.64 36.67 57.88
C LYS A 197 8.69 35.90 56.96
N ARG A 198 7.62 36.54 56.46
CA ARG A 198 6.71 35.95 55.45
C ARG A 198 7.42 35.75 54.12
N ALA A 199 8.07 36.79 53.60
CA ALA A 199 8.85 36.72 52.37
C ALA A 199 9.96 35.66 52.43
N ARG A 200 10.62 35.49 53.59
CA ARG A 200 11.60 34.40 53.79
C ARG A 200 10.99 33.01 53.72
N ARG A 201 9.77 32.82 54.24
CA ARG A 201 9.06 31.53 54.15
C ARG A 201 8.62 31.23 52.72
N GLU A 202 8.04 32.21 52.04
CA GLU A 202 7.65 32.09 50.63
C GLU A 202 8.87 31.78 49.75
N ALA A 203 10.01 32.43 49.98
CA ALA A 203 11.24 32.13 49.26
C ALA A 203 11.79 30.73 49.55
N GLN A 204 11.60 30.19 50.76
CA GLN A 204 11.98 28.82 51.09
C GLN A 204 11.05 27.80 50.43
N GLU A 205 9.74 28.05 50.42
CA GLU A 205 8.74 27.21 49.77
C GLU A 205 8.96 27.18 48.25
N ALA A 206 9.20 28.34 47.62
CA ALA A 206 9.50 28.44 46.20
C ALA A 206 10.80 27.70 45.84
N LYS A 207 11.83 27.74 46.69
CA LYS A 207 13.06 26.95 46.50
C LYS A 207 12.80 25.45 46.58
N ALA A 208 12.04 25.00 47.59
CA ALA A 208 11.71 23.59 47.73
C ALA A 208 10.90 23.07 46.53
N GLU A 209 9.97 23.87 46.00
CA GLU A 209 9.19 23.51 44.82
C GLU A 209 10.06 23.49 43.56
N SER A 210 10.98 24.44 43.40
CA SER A 210 11.95 24.45 42.29
C SER A 210 12.84 23.20 42.31
N GLU A 211 13.34 22.79 43.48
CA GLU A 211 14.12 21.56 43.61
C GLU A 211 13.29 20.30 43.31
N ARG A 212 12.02 20.27 43.73
CA ARG A 212 11.09 19.18 43.42
C ARG A 212 10.84 19.07 41.91
N LEU A 213 10.51 20.17 41.24
CA LEU A 213 10.29 20.22 39.80
C LEU A 213 11.55 19.84 39.03
N SER A 214 12.73 20.30 39.47
CA SER A 214 14.02 19.93 38.88
C SER A 214 14.25 18.40 38.92
N LYS A 215 13.95 17.75 40.06
CA LYS A 215 14.02 16.28 40.17
C LYS A 215 13.02 15.58 39.25
N GLN A 216 11.79 16.09 39.15
CA GLN A 216 10.78 15.53 38.23
C GLN A 216 11.22 15.64 36.77
N VAL A 217 11.76 16.78 36.35
CA VAL A 217 12.30 16.97 34.99
C VAL A 217 13.46 16.02 34.72
N SER A 218 14.36 15.82 35.69
CA SER A 218 15.45 14.86 35.56
C SER A 218 14.94 13.43 35.34
N ASN A 219 13.95 13.01 36.14
CA ASN A 219 13.35 11.68 36.01
C ASN A 219 12.59 11.49 34.70
N LEU A 220 11.88 12.52 34.22
CA LEU A 220 11.20 12.47 32.93
C LEU A 220 12.20 12.42 31.77
N LYS A 221 13.34 13.11 31.87
CA LYS A 221 14.41 13.02 30.88
C LYS A 221 15.03 11.63 30.81
N SER A 222 15.29 10.98 31.96
CA SER A 222 15.82 9.61 31.96
C SER A 222 14.80 8.60 31.41
N ALA A 223 13.52 8.73 31.79
CA ALA A 223 12.45 7.90 31.25
C ALA A 223 12.29 8.08 29.72
N LYS A 224 12.36 9.32 29.23
CA LYS A 224 12.36 9.60 27.78
C LYS A 224 13.54 8.94 27.08
N GLY A 225 14.74 9.02 27.65
CA GLY A 225 15.92 8.38 27.09
C GLY A 225 15.80 6.86 27.01
N ALA A 226 15.22 6.21 28.02
CA ALA A 226 14.95 4.78 28.00
C ALA A 226 13.95 4.40 26.89
N LEU A 227 12.84 5.15 26.77
CA LEU A 227 11.85 4.95 25.71
C LEU A 227 12.43 5.15 24.31
N GLU A 228 13.34 6.10 24.11
CA GLU A 228 14.01 6.30 22.83
C GLU A 228 14.92 5.13 22.43
N VAL A 229 15.54 4.46 23.41
CA VAL A 229 16.33 3.23 23.18
C VAL A 229 15.41 2.08 22.81
N ASP A 230 14.36 1.84 23.59
CA ASP A 230 13.37 0.78 23.31
C ASP A 230 12.72 0.97 21.93
N LEU A 231 12.45 2.22 21.55
CA LEU A 231 11.87 2.56 20.25
C LEU A 231 12.85 2.27 19.09
N ARG A 232 14.16 2.47 19.30
CA ARG A 232 15.17 2.06 18.32
C ARG A 232 15.26 0.55 18.19
N ASP A 233 15.27 -0.18 19.30
CA ASP A 233 15.39 -1.65 19.29
C ASP A 233 14.14 -2.32 18.69
N THR A 234 12.96 -1.75 18.94
CA THR A 234 11.72 -2.23 18.29
C THR A 234 11.70 -1.93 16.79
N ARG A 235 12.25 -0.79 16.35
CA ARG A 235 12.38 -0.49 14.91
C ARG A 235 13.38 -1.40 14.19
N THR A 236 14.50 -1.75 14.83
CA THR A 236 15.47 -2.68 14.23
C THR A 236 14.89 -4.08 14.11
N THR A 237 14.23 -4.58 15.16
CA THR A 237 13.57 -5.90 15.13
C THR A 237 12.43 -5.96 14.10
N LEU A 238 11.66 -4.88 13.93
CA LEU A 238 10.65 -4.77 12.87
C LEU A 238 11.28 -4.89 11.48
N ARG A 239 12.37 -4.15 11.21
CA ARG A 239 13.08 -4.23 9.93
C ARG A 239 13.62 -5.64 9.66
N GLU A 240 14.22 -6.29 10.66
CA GLU A 240 14.72 -7.67 10.53
C GLU A 240 13.60 -8.67 10.21
N LEU A 241 12.42 -8.50 10.83
CA LEU A 241 11.25 -9.32 10.56
C LEU A 241 10.71 -9.09 9.13
N GLU A 242 10.63 -7.83 8.69
CA GLU A 242 10.19 -7.47 7.34
C GLU A 242 11.12 -8.05 6.27
N GLU A 243 12.44 -7.89 6.44
CA GLU A 243 13.45 -8.46 5.54
C GLU A 243 13.37 -9.99 5.51
N GLY A 244 13.22 -10.63 6.68
CA GLY A 244 13.03 -12.07 6.79
C GLY A 244 11.76 -12.57 6.12
N GLN A 245 10.67 -11.82 6.19
CA GLN A 245 9.41 -12.15 5.52
C GLN A 245 9.52 -11.99 4.00
N GLN A 246 10.11 -10.90 3.51
CA GLN A 246 10.34 -10.69 2.08
C GLN A 246 11.22 -11.79 1.48
N ALA A 247 12.27 -12.21 2.19
CA ALA A 247 13.12 -13.32 1.76
C ALA A 247 12.33 -14.63 1.63
N LYS A 248 11.48 -14.96 2.62
CA LYS A 248 10.61 -16.16 2.58
C LYS A 248 9.62 -16.10 1.42
N ILE A 249 8.99 -14.95 1.19
CA ILE A 249 8.06 -14.75 0.06
C ILE A 249 8.79 -14.96 -1.26
N LYS A 250 9.98 -14.40 -1.44
CA LYS A 250 10.77 -14.56 -2.66
C LYS A 250 11.12 -16.02 -2.93
N VAL A 251 11.57 -16.75 -1.90
CA VAL A 251 11.89 -18.19 -2.02
C VAL A 251 10.63 -19.00 -2.37
N ALA A 252 9.51 -18.74 -1.71
CA ALA A 252 8.25 -19.43 -1.98
C ALA A 252 7.71 -19.12 -3.39
N ALA A 253 7.80 -17.88 -3.83
CA ALA A 253 7.39 -17.46 -5.17
C ALA A 253 8.27 -18.11 -6.26
N GLN A 254 9.59 -18.14 -6.05
CA GLN A 254 10.52 -18.81 -6.96
C GLN A 254 10.19 -20.30 -7.04
N ARG A 255 10.01 -20.97 -5.89
CA ARG A 255 9.64 -22.38 -5.84
C ARG A 255 8.33 -22.66 -6.56
N LEU A 256 7.30 -21.82 -6.37
CA LEU A 256 6.02 -21.96 -7.07
C LEU A 256 6.16 -21.76 -8.58
N ALA A 257 6.99 -20.80 -9.01
CA ALA A 257 7.29 -20.60 -10.42
C ALA A 257 8.02 -21.81 -11.01
N ASP A 258 9.03 -22.33 -10.31
CA ASP A 258 9.79 -23.50 -10.73
C ASP A 258 8.92 -24.77 -10.77
N GLU A 259 8.05 -25.00 -9.78
CA GLU A 259 7.19 -26.19 -9.72
C GLU A 259 6.02 -26.14 -10.73
N ARG A 260 5.47 -24.97 -11.06
CA ARG A 260 4.28 -24.85 -11.93
C ARG A 260 4.56 -24.40 -13.36
N LEU A 261 5.45 -23.42 -13.55
CA LEU A 261 5.63 -22.77 -14.85
C LEU A 261 6.71 -23.47 -15.69
N MET A 262 7.79 -23.92 -15.06
CA MET A 262 8.89 -24.57 -15.79
C MET A 262 8.51 -25.85 -16.52
N PRO A 263 7.68 -26.76 -15.97
CA PRO A 263 7.22 -27.93 -16.72
C PRO A 263 6.42 -27.52 -17.97
N TRP A 264 5.55 -26.51 -17.85
CA TRP A 264 4.76 -26.00 -18.97
C TRP A 264 5.61 -25.35 -20.05
N LEU A 265 6.63 -24.57 -19.66
CA LEU A 265 7.59 -23.98 -20.59
C LEU A 265 8.38 -25.06 -21.34
N THR A 266 8.80 -26.11 -20.63
CA THR A 266 9.53 -27.25 -21.21
C THR A 266 8.69 -27.96 -22.27
N ASP A 267 7.40 -28.19 -21.98
CA ASP A 267 6.47 -28.79 -22.95
C ASP A 267 6.26 -27.89 -24.18
N CYS A 268 6.17 -26.57 -23.99
CA CYS A 268 6.08 -25.60 -25.08
C CYS A 268 7.36 -25.56 -25.94
N GLU A 269 8.54 -25.59 -25.32
CA GLU A 269 9.83 -25.64 -26.02
C GLU A 269 10.00 -26.93 -26.82
N GLN A 270 9.55 -28.07 -26.26
CA GLN A 270 9.52 -29.34 -26.98
C GLN A 270 8.60 -29.29 -28.19
N LEU A 271 7.42 -28.68 -28.07
CA LEU A 271 6.50 -28.49 -29.20
C LEU A 271 7.09 -27.58 -30.28
N ALA A 272 7.76 -26.50 -29.90
CA ALA A 272 8.46 -25.61 -30.84
C ALA A 272 9.61 -26.33 -31.56
N ALA A 273 10.41 -27.14 -30.85
CA ALA A 273 11.49 -27.92 -31.45
C ALA A 273 10.97 -29.01 -32.43
N VAL A 274 9.77 -29.55 -32.18
CA VAL A 274 9.09 -30.48 -33.11
C VAL A 274 8.69 -29.78 -34.41
N ASP A 275 8.23 -28.52 -34.35
CA ASP A 275 7.90 -27.75 -35.56
C ASP A 275 9.14 -27.37 -36.39
N GLU A 276 10.27 -27.09 -35.74
CA GLU A 276 11.53 -26.78 -36.40
C GLU A 276 12.11 -28.01 -37.13
N SER A 277 12.09 -29.18 -36.48
CA SER A 277 12.56 -30.45 -37.06
C SER A 277 11.61 -31.03 -38.12
N ALA A 278 10.31 -30.71 -38.05
CA ALA A 278 9.34 -31.06 -39.07
C ALA A 278 9.55 -30.32 -40.40
N ARG A 279 10.26 -29.18 -40.42
CA ARG A 279 10.54 -28.43 -41.65
C ARG A 279 11.72 -28.99 -42.46
N SER A 280 12.53 -29.89 -41.89
CA SER A 280 13.79 -30.36 -42.51
C SER A 280 13.79 -31.83 -42.96
N SER A 281 12.76 -32.63 -42.66
CA SER A 281 12.70 -34.05 -43.03
C SER A 281 11.65 -34.35 -44.11
N ASP A 282 11.95 -35.39 -44.91
CA ASP A 282 11.13 -35.87 -46.01
C ASP A 282 9.70 -36.19 -45.55
N LEU A 283 8.70 -35.82 -46.35
CA LEU A 283 7.28 -35.90 -46.00
C LEU A 283 6.86 -37.33 -45.63
N LEU A 284 7.42 -38.32 -46.32
CA LEU A 284 7.12 -39.74 -46.09
C LEU A 284 7.71 -40.24 -44.76
N GLU A 285 8.92 -39.82 -44.41
CA GLU A 285 9.56 -40.13 -43.14
C GLU A 285 8.82 -39.46 -41.95
N ARG A 286 8.27 -38.27 -42.19
CA ARG A 286 7.36 -37.58 -41.24
C ARG A 286 6.04 -38.31 -41.07
N VAL A 287 5.43 -38.81 -42.14
CA VAL A 287 4.20 -39.61 -42.07
C VAL A 287 4.46 -40.87 -41.25
N GLU A 288 5.52 -41.62 -41.57
CA GLU A 288 5.85 -42.87 -40.89
C GLU A 288 6.15 -42.65 -39.39
N SER A 289 6.99 -41.67 -39.04
CA SER A 289 7.30 -41.34 -37.66
C SER A 289 6.09 -40.81 -36.86
N THR A 290 5.13 -40.17 -37.52
CA THR A 290 3.90 -39.69 -36.88
C THR A 290 2.91 -40.84 -36.66
N LEU A 291 2.76 -41.76 -37.62
CA LEU A 291 1.95 -42.97 -37.45
C LEU A 291 2.51 -43.89 -36.37
N LEU A 292 3.84 -44.05 -36.28
CA LEU A 292 4.50 -44.79 -35.21
C LEU A 292 4.29 -44.16 -33.83
N ARG A 293 4.30 -42.82 -33.73
CA ARG A 293 4.00 -42.11 -32.48
C ARG A 293 2.52 -42.26 -32.10
N GLN A 294 1.61 -42.20 -33.06
CA GLN A 294 0.19 -42.45 -32.83
C GLN A 294 -0.04 -43.88 -32.33
N ALA A 295 0.61 -44.88 -32.94
CA ALA A 295 0.55 -46.27 -32.50
C ALA A 295 1.14 -46.50 -31.11
N LYS A 296 2.16 -45.73 -30.70
CA LYS A 296 2.71 -45.76 -29.33
C LYS A 296 1.79 -45.09 -28.32
N ARG A 297 1.10 -44.01 -28.72
CA ARG A 297 0.20 -43.23 -27.87
C ARG A 297 -1.18 -43.88 -27.70
N ASP A 298 -1.65 -44.56 -28.74
CA ASP A 298 -2.94 -45.23 -28.77
C ASP A 298 -2.74 -46.73 -28.94
N ARG A 299 -2.91 -47.48 -27.83
CA ARG A 299 -2.81 -48.94 -27.80
C ARG A 299 -3.90 -49.62 -28.64
N ALA A 300 -4.96 -48.88 -29.02
CA ALA A 300 -6.05 -49.31 -29.89
C ALA A 300 -5.93 -48.78 -31.33
N TYR A 301 -4.77 -48.19 -31.69
CA TYR A 301 -4.51 -47.79 -33.07
C TYR A 301 -4.64 -48.99 -34.02
N GLY A 302 -5.49 -48.86 -35.03
CA GLY A 302 -5.84 -49.92 -35.98
C GLY A 302 -6.96 -50.86 -35.53
N THR A 303 -7.32 -50.90 -34.24
CA THR A 303 -8.44 -51.72 -33.73
C THR A 303 -9.78 -51.25 -34.30
N ARG A 304 -9.97 -49.92 -34.42
CA ARG A 304 -11.18 -49.34 -35.04
C ARG A 304 -11.34 -49.75 -36.50
N SER A 305 -10.24 -49.77 -37.25
CA SER A 305 -10.22 -50.20 -38.67
C SER A 305 -10.55 -51.68 -38.79
N ARG A 306 -9.95 -52.53 -37.93
CA ARG A 306 -10.21 -53.98 -37.91
C ARG A 306 -11.65 -54.33 -37.51
N LEU A 307 -12.21 -53.60 -36.55
CA LEU A 307 -13.60 -53.78 -36.14
C LEU A 307 -14.58 -53.33 -37.24
N ALA A 308 -14.26 -52.26 -37.99
CA ALA A 308 -15.05 -51.84 -39.14
C ALA A 308 -15.01 -52.87 -40.28
N GLU A 309 -13.82 -53.39 -40.60
CA GLU A 309 -13.64 -54.47 -41.60
C GLU A 309 -14.41 -55.73 -41.17
N ARG A 310 -14.36 -56.10 -39.89
CA ARG A 310 -15.11 -57.25 -39.37
C ARG A 310 -16.63 -57.08 -39.45
N ILE A 311 -17.14 -55.86 -39.26
CA ILE A 311 -18.56 -55.56 -39.45
C ILE A 311 -18.96 -55.74 -40.91
N GLU A 312 -18.13 -55.26 -41.85
CA GLU A 312 -18.37 -55.41 -43.29
C GLU A 312 -18.38 -56.89 -43.70
N GLU A 313 -17.44 -57.70 -43.19
CA GLU A 313 -17.44 -59.16 -43.39
C GLU A 313 -18.72 -59.83 -42.84
N CYS A 314 -19.16 -59.45 -41.64
CA CYS A 314 -20.38 -60.00 -41.05
C CYS A 314 -21.65 -59.56 -41.79
N GLN A 315 -21.68 -58.34 -42.34
CA GLN A 315 -22.78 -57.84 -43.16
C GLN A 315 -22.87 -58.62 -44.49
N GLN A 316 -21.73 -58.83 -45.16
CA GLN A 316 -21.69 -59.63 -46.39
C GLN A 316 -22.15 -61.08 -46.13
N ALA A 317 -21.68 -61.70 -45.04
CA ALA A 317 -22.11 -63.05 -44.67
C ALA A 317 -23.61 -63.12 -44.32
N LEU A 318 -24.16 -62.06 -43.72
CA LEU A 318 -25.60 -61.97 -43.43
C LEU A 318 -26.42 -61.89 -44.71
N ASP A 319 -25.98 -61.08 -45.68
CA ASP A 319 -26.63 -60.93 -46.99
C ASP A 319 -26.58 -62.24 -47.80
N ASP A 320 -25.45 -62.94 -47.77
CA ASP A 320 -25.30 -64.25 -48.43
C ASP A 320 -26.23 -65.31 -47.80
N VAL A 321 -26.35 -65.33 -46.48
CA VAL A 321 -27.24 -66.25 -45.74
C VAL A 321 -28.72 -65.93 -46.00
N GLN A 322 -29.09 -64.65 -46.04
CA GLN A 322 -30.46 -64.23 -46.37
C GLN A 322 -30.82 -64.56 -47.82
N SER A 323 -29.88 -64.33 -48.75
CA SER A 323 -30.04 -64.68 -50.17
C SER A 323 -30.23 -66.18 -50.33
N ALA A 324 -29.35 -67.00 -49.73
CA ALA A 324 -29.45 -68.46 -49.75
C ALA A 324 -30.74 -68.99 -49.08
N ALA A 325 -31.24 -68.32 -48.04
CA ALA A 325 -32.51 -68.67 -47.41
C ALA A 325 -33.73 -68.31 -48.30
N SER A 326 -33.64 -67.24 -49.10
CA SER A 326 -34.71 -66.81 -50.01
C SER A 326 -34.76 -67.56 -51.33
N ASP A 327 -33.60 -67.98 -51.85
CA ASP A 327 -33.47 -68.71 -53.12
C ASP A 327 -33.71 -70.23 -52.96
N SER A 328 -33.70 -70.73 -51.72
CA SER A 328 -33.91 -72.15 -51.44
C SER A 328 -35.39 -72.51 -51.30
N LEU A 329 -35.83 -73.53 -52.04
CA LEU A 329 -37.18 -74.10 -51.93
C LEU A 329 -37.44 -74.79 -50.58
N ARG A 330 -36.39 -75.16 -49.84
CA ARG A 330 -36.42 -75.73 -48.48
C ARG A 330 -35.22 -75.20 -47.69
N PRO A 331 -35.31 -73.99 -47.11
CA PRO A 331 -34.20 -73.43 -46.36
C PRO A 331 -33.89 -74.30 -45.14
N LEU A 332 -32.61 -74.50 -44.84
CA LEU A 332 -32.20 -75.18 -43.63
C LEU A 332 -32.60 -74.30 -42.42
N PRO A 333 -33.18 -74.87 -41.35
CA PRO A 333 -33.52 -74.13 -40.13
C PRO A 333 -32.32 -73.36 -39.56
N ASP A 334 -31.13 -73.94 -39.65
CA ASP A 334 -29.86 -73.39 -39.16
C ASP A 334 -29.52 -72.05 -39.82
N LEU A 335 -29.99 -71.77 -41.05
CA LEU A 335 -29.75 -70.48 -41.73
C LEU A 335 -30.45 -69.32 -41.02
N GLN A 336 -31.61 -69.56 -40.42
CA GLN A 336 -32.33 -68.52 -39.66
C GLN A 336 -31.68 -68.24 -38.30
N GLU A 337 -31.07 -69.25 -37.68
CA GLU A 337 -30.32 -69.10 -36.44
C GLU A 337 -29.01 -68.35 -36.73
N LEU A 338 -28.28 -68.73 -37.78
CA LEU A 338 -27.04 -68.07 -38.18
C LEU A 338 -27.25 -66.60 -38.57
N ALA A 339 -28.36 -66.27 -39.25
CA ALA A 339 -28.72 -64.89 -39.56
C ALA A 339 -28.98 -64.05 -38.29
N LYS A 340 -29.60 -64.64 -37.25
CA LYS A 340 -29.81 -63.95 -35.97
C LYS A 340 -28.50 -63.74 -35.22
N GLU A 341 -27.62 -64.74 -35.20
CA GLU A 341 -26.30 -64.65 -34.57
C GLU A 341 -25.43 -63.58 -35.25
N LEU A 342 -25.37 -63.57 -36.58
CA LEU A 342 -24.67 -62.53 -37.35
C LEU A 342 -25.24 -61.14 -37.09
N ALA A 343 -26.56 -60.98 -37.05
CA ALA A 343 -27.20 -59.70 -36.73
C ALA A 343 -26.95 -59.22 -35.29
N THR A 344 -26.77 -60.14 -34.34
CA THR A 344 -26.37 -59.78 -32.96
C THR A 344 -24.90 -59.40 -32.86
N GLU A 345 -24.02 -60.09 -33.59
CA GLU A 345 -22.59 -59.80 -33.59
C GLU A 345 -22.31 -58.44 -34.23
N ILE A 346 -22.96 -58.12 -35.36
CA ILE A 346 -22.89 -56.78 -35.98
C ILE A 346 -23.29 -55.70 -34.97
N ARG A 347 -24.40 -55.87 -34.24
CA ARG A 347 -24.83 -54.90 -33.22
C ARG A 347 -23.84 -54.76 -32.07
N ASN A 348 -23.22 -55.85 -31.63
CA ASN A 348 -22.21 -55.81 -30.56
C ASN A 348 -20.94 -55.08 -31.01
N LEU A 349 -20.49 -55.32 -32.24
CA LEU A 349 -19.33 -54.64 -32.82
C LEU A 349 -19.63 -53.15 -33.09
N GLU A 350 -20.83 -52.81 -33.57
CA GLU A 350 -21.28 -51.43 -33.74
C GLU A 350 -21.39 -50.69 -32.40
N ALA A 351 -21.89 -51.34 -31.35
CA ALA A 351 -21.95 -50.77 -30.00
C ALA A 351 -20.54 -50.53 -29.40
N THR A 352 -19.56 -51.34 -29.79
CA THR A 352 -18.16 -51.17 -29.39
C THR A 352 -17.47 -50.04 -30.16
N LEU A 353 -17.90 -49.77 -31.40
CA LEU A 353 -17.39 -48.68 -32.23
C LEU A 353 -18.08 -47.33 -31.99
N ALA A 354 -19.29 -47.33 -31.45
CA ALA A 354 -19.98 -46.12 -31.06
C ALA A 354 -19.15 -45.36 -30.01
N PRO A 355 -18.94 -44.03 -30.15
CA PRO A 355 -18.32 -43.26 -29.09
C PRO A 355 -19.14 -43.47 -27.82
N PRO A 356 -18.52 -43.54 -26.62
CA PRO A 356 -19.26 -43.72 -25.39
C PRO A 356 -20.27 -42.58 -25.30
N THR A 357 -21.55 -42.90 -25.54
CA THR A 357 -22.65 -42.00 -25.23
C THR A 357 -22.46 -41.60 -23.78
N SER A 358 -22.51 -40.29 -23.54
CA SER A 358 -22.21 -39.51 -22.32
C SER A 358 -22.94 -39.92 -21.01
N ALA A 359 -23.27 -41.19 -20.84
CA ALA A 359 -24.10 -41.75 -19.79
C ALA A 359 -23.35 -42.09 -18.49
N ASN A 360 -22.02 -42.08 -18.48
CA ASN A 360 -21.24 -42.18 -17.23
C ASN A 360 -20.53 -40.86 -16.99
N GLN A 361 -21.18 -39.94 -16.28
CA GLN A 361 -20.66 -38.62 -15.91
C GLN A 361 -19.72 -38.73 -14.67
N PRO A 362 -18.38 -38.78 -14.84
CA PRO A 362 -17.46 -38.28 -13.83
C PRO A 362 -17.72 -36.77 -13.57
N ASP A 363 -18.28 -36.04 -14.54
CA ASP A 363 -18.50 -34.59 -14.51
C ASP A 363 -19.52 -34.16 -13.45
N ALA A 364 -20.68 -34.83 -13.33
CA ALA A 364 -21.65 -34.51 -12.29
C ALA A 364 -21.08 -34.77 -10.89
N LYS A 365 -20.32 -35.84 -10.70
CA LYS A 365 -19.68 -36.14 -9.40
C LYS A 365 -18.57 -35.14 -9.07
N LEU A 366 -17.77 -34.74 -10.05
CA LEU A 366 -16.72 -33.72 -9.92
C LEU A 366 -17.31 -32.34 -9.62
N HIS A 367 -18.32 -31.91 -10.37
CA HIS A 367 -19.03 -30.66 -10.10
C HIS A 367 -19.68 -30.64 -8.72
N THR A 368 -20.27 -31.77 -8.30
CA THR A 368 -20.84 -31.88 -6.95
C THR A 368 -19.77 -31.81 -5.86
N ARG A 369 -18.58 -32.39 -6.09
CA ARG A 369 -17.44 -32.29 -5.15
C ARG A 369 -16.88 -30.88 -5.07
N ILE A 370 -16.69 -30.19 -6.21
CA ILE A 370 -16.21 -28.80 -6.25
C ILE A 370 -17.20 -27.88 -5.52
N ASN A 371 -18.50 -28.02 -5.77
CA ASN A 371 -19.51 -27.17 -5.14
C ASN A 371 -19.77 -27.49 -3.66
N ARG A 372 -19.38 -28.69 -3.19
CA ARG A 372 -19.51 -29.08 -1.77
C ARG A 372 -18.27 -28.79 -0.95
N ALA A 373 -17.13 -28.48 -1.58
CA ALA A 373 -15.90 -28.17 -0.86
C ALA A 373 -16.07 -26.88 -0.05
N ARG A 374 -15.98 -26.98 1.27
CA ARG A 374 -16.12 -25.85 2.20
C ARG A 374 -14.78 -25.40 2.78
N THR A 375 -13.70 -26.13 2.50
CA THR A 375 -12.36 -25.84 3.01
C THR A 375 -11.33 -25.87 1.89
N GLN A 376 -10.25 -25.09 2.06
CA GLN A 376 -9.11 -25.06 1.13
C GLN A 376 -8.50 -26.47 0.93
N ARG A 377 -8.56 -27.30 1.97
CA ARG A 377 -8.05 -28.67 1.98
C ARG A 377 -8.90 -29.59 1.10
N GLU A 378 -10.23 -29.58 1.23
CA GLU A 378 -11.14 -30.36 0.38
C GLU A 378 -11.01 -29.97 -1.10
N LEU A 379 -10.77 -28.68 -1.36
CA LEU A 379 -10.53 -28.19 -2.71
C LEU A 379 -9.18 -28.68 -3.28
N ALA A 380 -8.15 -28.79 -2.44
CA ALA A 380 -6.84 -29.34 -2.82
C ALA A 380 -6.91 -30.85 -3.12
N GLU A 381 -7.63 -31.62 -2.30
CA GLU A 381 -7.89 -33.06 -2.55
C GLU A 381 -8.68 -33.27 -3.86
N THR A 382 -9.60 -32.36 -4.19
CA THR A 382 -10.34 -32.37 -5.46
C THR A 382 -9.44 -32.01 -6.65
N ARG A 383 -8.50 -31.07 -6.48
CA ARG A 383 -7.46 -30.75 -7.50
C ARG A 383 -6.55 -31.93 -7.77
N GLU A 384 -6.12 -32.66 -6.74
CA GLU A 384 -5.27 -33.84 -6.90
C GLU A 384 -6.00 -34.96 -7.65
N TYR A 385 -7.29 -35.15 -7.36
CA TYR A 385 -8.14 -36.11 -8.07
C TYR A 385 -8.32 -35.75 -9.56
N ILE A 386 -8.50 -34.46 -9.88
CA ILE A 386 -8.57 -33.96 -11.26
C ILE A 386 -7.21 -34.12 -11.97
N ALA A 387 -6.09 -33.82 -11.30
CA ALA A 387 -4.76 -33.98 -11.85
C ALA A 387 -4.44 -35.45 -12.21
N LYS A 388 -4.87 -36.40 -11.35
CA LYS A 388 -4.78 -37.84 -11.64
C LYS A 388 -5.66 -38.24 -12.83
N GLY A 389 -6.91 -37.76 -12.88
CA GLY A 389 -7.82 -38.05 -14.01
C GLY A 389 -7.36 -37.48 -15.35
N LEU A 390 -6.67 -36.32 -15.33
CA LEU A 390 -6.05 -35.70 -16.50
C LEU A 390 -4.83 -36.49 -16.99
N ALA A 391 -4.03 -37.04 -16.08
CA ALA A 391 -2.90 -37.91 -16.42
C ALA A 391 -3.37 -39.22 -17.08
N ASP A 392 -4.51 -39.75 -16.63
CA ASP A 392 -5.12 -40.98 -17.20
C ASP A 392 -5.97 -40.72 -18.46
N ASN A 393 -6.03 -39.46 -18.93
CA ASN A 393 -6.76 -39.01 -20.12
C ASN A 393 -8.25 -39.39 -20.16
N THR A 394 -8.87 -39.53 -18.99
CA THR A 394 -10.27 -39.96 -18.81
C THR A 394 -11.28 -38.82 -18.91
N LEU A 395 -10.82 -37.56 -18.93
CA LEU A 395 -11.63 -36.35 -19.05
C LEU A 395 -11.60 -35.81 -20.48
N ALA A 396 -12.77 -35.65 -21.10
CA ALA A 396 -12.92 -35.03 -22.41
C ALA A 396 -12.42 -33.58 -22.40
N VAL A 397 -11.90 -33.10 -23.53
CA VAL A 397 -11.24 -31.79 -23.62
C VAL A 397 -12.22 -30.65 -23.38
N GLU A 398 -13.47 -30.78 -23.86
CA GLU A 398 -14.51 -29.77 -23.68
C GLU A 398 -14.90 -29.57 -22.19
N ASP A 399 -14.80 -30.62 -21.37
CA ASP A 399 -15.18 -30.58 -19.96
C ASP A 399 -14.09 -29.99 -19.06
N ARG A 400 -12.83 -29.94 -19.53
CA ARG A 400 -11.68 -29.44 -18.76
C ARG A 400 -11.84 -27.95 -18.44
N GLU A 401 -12.21 -27.13 -19.42
CA GLU A 401 -12.35 -25.68 -19.25
C GLU A 401 -13.47 -25.32 -18.27
N ALA A 402 -14.61 -26.01 -18.34
CA ALA A 402 -15.73 -25.81 -17.43
C ALA A 402 -15.40 -26.22 -15.99
N ILE A 403 -14.65 -27.32 -15.81
CA ILE A 403 -14.19 -27.78 -14.49
C ILE A 403 -13.16 -26.82 -13.90
N PHE A 404 -12.19 -26.35 -14.69
CA PHE A 404 -11.18 -25.39 -14.22
C PHE A 404 -11.80 -24.04 -13.84
N SER A 405 -12.73 -23.52 -14.63
CA SER A 405 -13.40 -22.25 -14.36
C SER A 405 -14.14 -22.27 -13.01
N ARG A 406 -14.91 -23.34 -12.74
CA ARG A 406 -15.61 -23.51 -11.45
C ARG A 406 -14.66 -23.69 -10.27
N LEU A 407 -13.55 -24.36 -10.48
CA LEU A 407 -12.55 -24.60 -9.45
C LEU A 407 -11.79 -23.31 -9.08
N ILE A 408 -11.65 -22.38 -10.02
CA ILE A 408 -11.16 -21.02 -9.76
C ILE A 408 -12.20 -20.21 -8.98
N GLU A 409 -13.47 -20.24 -9.39
CA GLU A 409 -14.58 -19.56 -8.70
C GLU A 409 -14.73 -20.02 -7.24
N ALA A 410 -14.73 -21.33 -7.00
CA ALA A 410 -14.81 -21.91 -5.65
C ALA A 410 -13.59 -21.51 -4.79
N SER A 411 -12.40 -21.47 -5.38
CA SER A 411 -11.17 -21.00 -4.72
C SER A 411 -11.25 -19.53 -4.32
N HIS A 412 -11.74 -18.66 -5.21
CA HIS A 412 -11.94 -17.25 -4.92
C HIS A 412 -13.01 -17.02 -3.85
N SER A 413 -14.10 -17.78 -3.89
CA SER A 413 -15.15 -17.70 -2.87
C SER A 413 -14.61 -18.06 -1.48
N LEU A 414 -13.86 -19.15 -1.34
CA LEU A 414 -13.28 -19.56 -0.06
C LEU A 414 -12.22 -18.58 0.45
N PHE A 415 -11.39 -18.04 -0.45
CA PHE A 415 -10.41 -17.01 -0.11
C PHE A 415 -11.09 -15.74 0.43
N ASN A 416 -12.14 -15.27 -0.24
CA ASN A 416 -12.90 -14.11 0.19
C ASN A 416 -13.60 -14.36 1.54
N GLN A 417 -14.17 -15.54 1.76
CA GLN A 417 -14.76 -15.91 3.06
C GLN A 417 -13.74 -15.91 4.19
N ALA A 418 -12.53 -16.46 3.96
CA ALA A 418 -11.45 -16.44 4.94
C ALA A 418 -10.99 -15.02 5.25
N ARG A 419 -10.88 -14.16 4.23
CA ARG A 419 -10.53 -12.75 4.38
C ARG A 419 -11.57 -11.98 5.20
N PHE A 420 -12.86 -12.13 4.88
CA PHE A 420 -13.94 -11.50 5.65
C PHE A 420 -14.03 -12.02 7.10
N ALA A 421 -13.69 -13.29 7.34
CA ALA A 421 -13.62 -13.85 8.68
C ALA A 421 -12.45 -13.26 9.49
N ALA A 422 -11.30 -13.02 8.86
CA ALA A 422 -10.15 -12.36 9.48
C ALA A 422 -10.46 -10.89 9.81
N GLU A 423 -11.01 -10.13 8.85
CA GLU A 423 -11.42 -8.73 9.05
C GLU A 423 -12.45 -8.59 10.18
N LYS A 424 -13.39 -9.54 10.33
CA LYS A 424 -14.33 -9.54 11.47
C LYS A 424 -13.70 -9.94 12.80
N SER A 425 -12.64 -10.74 12.80
CA SER A 425 -11.93 -11.13 14.02
C SER A 425 -11.12 -9.96 14.57
N ASP A 426 -10.50 -9.16 13.70
CA ASP A 426 -9.73 -7.98 14.10
C ASP A 426 -10.65 -6.89 14.68
N VAL A 427 -11.83 -6.68 14.08
CA VAL A 427 -12.85 -5.73 14.58
C VAL A 427 -13.51 -6.19 15.90
N ALA A 428 -13.43 -7.47 16.25
CA ALA A 428 -13.97 -8.00 17.51
C ALA A 428 -12.94 -8.03 18.66
N GLN A 429 -11.67 -7.74 18.36
CA GLN A 429 -10.58 -7.67 19.34
C GLN A 429 -10.15 -6.23 19.68
N GLU A 430 -10.60 -5.24 18.90
CA GLU A 430 -10.68 -3.83 19.28
C GLU A 430 -11.96 -3.53 20.08
#